data_AF-A0A1F8LXE8-F1
#
_entry.id   AF-A0A1F8LXE8-F1
#
_cell.length_a   1.000
_cell.length_b   1.000
_cell.length_c   1.000
_cell.angle_alpha   90.00
_cell.angle_beta   90.00
_cell.angle_gamma   90.00
#
_symmetry.space_group_name_H-M   'P 1'
#
loop_
_entity.id
_entity.type
_entity.pdbx_description
1 polymer ?
#
loop_
_entity_poly.entity_id
_entity_poly.type
_entity_poly.pdbx_seq_one_letter_code
_entity_poly.pdbx_strand_id
1 'polypeptide(L)'
;MNDNSPILTLDQPCDDAVDWVVSKVNKVGLSVMRTFDLQVAKDAQIACPCPHHGTDLCDCQMVVLLVYAGNLVPVTLIAHGYNHQTWFSVVDTPQQRADPRVEIIIRQIAAQALQLSM
;
A
#
# COMPACT_ATOMS: atom_id res chain seq x y z
N MET A 1 6.85 2.77 -17.33
CA MET A 1 7.32 2.28 -16.02
C MET A 1 6.76 3.23 -15.00
N ASN A 2 5.75 2.81 -14.23
CA ASN A 2 5.28 3.62 -13.11
C ASN A 2 6.26 3.37 -11.96
N ASP A 3 6.90 4.43 -11.46
CA ASP A 3 7.88 4.41 -10.37
C ASP A 3 7.23 4.11 -9.00
N ASN A 4 6.49 3.02 -8.89
CA ASN A 4 5.92 2.54 -7.63
C ASN A 4 6.91 1.62 -6.91
N SER A 5 8.16 2.05 -6.78
CA SER A 5 9.17 1.30 -6.01
C SER A 5 8.68 1.14 -4.56
N PRO A 6 8.75 -0.07 -4.00
CA PRO A 6 8.24 -0.32 -2.65
C PRO A 6 9.03 0.52 -1.64
N ILE A 7 8.29 1.15 -0.74
CA ILE A 7 8.82 1.95 0.36
C ILE A 7 8.84 1.17 1.69
N LEU A 8 8.06 0.10 1.76
CA LEU A 8 7.96 -0.82 2.89
C LEU A 8 7.65 -2.23 2.37
N THR A 9 8.29 -3.22 2.97
CA THR A 9 7.97 -4.64 2.79
C THR A 9 7.69 -5.23 4.16
N LEU A 10 6.56 -5.92 4.31
CA LEU A 10 6.19 -6.65 5.53
C LEU A 10 6.03 -8.14 5.20
N ASP A 11 6.57 -9.00 6.06
CA ASP A 11 6.36 -10.46 5.99
C ASP A 11 5.04 -10.84 6.67
N GLN A 12 3.95 -10.30 6.13
CA GLN A 12 2.59 -10.47 6.62
C GLN A 12 1.60 -10.55 5.45
N PRO A 13 0.48 -11.29 5.61
CA PRO A 13 -0.66 -11.23 4.70
C PRO A 13 -1.15 -9.80 4.49
N CYS A 14 -1.71 -9.52 3.31
CA CYS A 14 -2.05 -8.15 2.88
C CYS A 14 -3.00 -7.42 3.84
N ASP A 15 -4.06 -8.08 4.31
CA ASP A 15 -5.01 -7.44 5.24
C ASP A 15 -4.35 -7.09 6.59
N ASP A 16 -3.56 -8.00 7.17
CA ASP A 16 -2.82 -7.74 8.41
C ASP A 16 -1.80 -6.60 8.23
N ALA A 17 -1.09 -6.61 7.11
CA ALA A 17 -0.12 -5.58 6.75
C ALA A 17 -0.80 -4.21 6.57
N VAL A 18 -1.98 -4.18 5.92
CA VAL A 18 -2.78 -2.96 5.73
C VAL A 18 -3.25 -2.43 7.08
N ASP A 19 -3.80 -3.27 7.94
CA ASP A 19 -4.24 -2.87 9.28
C ASP A 19 -3.09 -2.31 10.12
N TRP A 20 -1.91 -2.93 10.01
CA TRP A 20 -0.70 -2.43 10.66
C TRP A 20 -0.31 -1.04 10.15
N VAL A 21 -0.27 -0.83 8.82
CA VAL A 21 0.08 0.47 8.22
C VAL A 21 -0.95 1.52 8.60
N VAL A 22 -2.25 1.21 8.51
CA VAL A 22 -3.34 2.11 8.91
C VAL A 22 -3.18 2.53 10.37
N SER A 23 -2.90 1.59 11.27
CA SER A 23 -2.66 1.88 12.69
C SER A 23 -1.49 2.84 12.90
N LYS A 24 -0.37 2.63 12.20
CA LYS A 24 0.82 3.48 12.31
C LYS A 24 0.62 4.88 11.74
N VAL A 25 -0.06 4.99 10.61
CA VAL A 25 -0.41 6.26 9.97
C VAL A 25 -1.41 7.05 10.82
N ASN A 26 -2.43 6.39 11.38
CA ASN A 26 -3.39 7.03 12.27
C ASN A 26 -2.73 7.55 13.56
N LYS A 27 -1.75 6.84 14.11
CA LYS A 27 -1.01 7.26 15.32
C LYS A 27 -0.25 8.57 15.16
N VAL A 28 0.13 8.96 13.93
CA VAL A 28 0.79 10.25 13.67
C VAL A 28 -0.20 11.35 13.24
N GLY A 29 -1.51 11.11 13.39
CA GLY A 29 -2.56 12.10 13.16
C GLY A 29 -3.03 12.22 11.70
N LEU A 30 -2.60 11.32 10.81
CA LEU A 30 -3.13 11.20 9.46
C LEU A 30 -4.37 10.31 9.45
N SER A 31 -5.22 10.41 8.41
CA SER A 31 -6.39 9.54 8.24
C SER A 31 -6.23 8.68 7.00
N VAL A 32 -6.63 7.41 7.07
CA VAL A 32 -6.53 6.47 5.94
C VAL A 32 -7.91 5.99 5.51
N MET A 33 -8.17 6.00 4.20
CA MET A 33 -9.37 5.44 3.59
C MET A 33 -8.98 4.34 2.60
N ARG A 34 -9.57 3.15 2.73
CA ARG A 34 -9.47 2.06 1.75
C ARG A 34 -10.44 2.35 0.60
N THR A 35 -9.95 2.52 -0.62
CA THR A 35 -10.78 2.89 -1.78
C THR A 35 -10.88 1.81 -2.85
N PHE A 36 -9.96 0.86 -2.85
CA PHE A 36 -10.04 -0.32 -3.71
C PHE A 36 -9.48 -1.54 -2.98
N ASP A 37 -10.11 -2.68 -3.22
CA ASP A 37 -9.69 -3.97 -2.72
C ASP A 37 -9.96 -5.03 -3.78
N LEU A 38 -8.90 -5.62 -4.33
CA LEU A 38 -9.00 -6.67 -5.34
C LEU A 38 -9.71 -7.92 -4.84
N GLN A 39 -9.63 -8.26 -3.54
CA GLN A 39 -10.33 -9.41 -2.98
C GLN A 39 -11.85 -9.22 -3.03
N VAL A 40 -12.32 -7.97 -2.93
CA VAL A 40 -13.75 -7.63 -3.08
C VAL A 40 -14.09 -7.45 -4.57
N ALA A 41 -13.15 -6.95 -5.36
CA ALA A 41 -13.32 -6.65 -6.78
C ALA A 41 -12.86 -7.78 -7.73
N LYS A 42 -12.93 -9.05 -7.29
CA LYS A 42 -12.35 -10.27 -7.91
C LYS A 42 -12.56 -10.49 -9.42
N ASP A 43 -13.38 -9.69 -10.09
CA ASP A 43 -13.59 -9.73 -11.55
C ASP A 43 -12.63 -8.81 -12.35
N ALA A 44 -11.83 -7.96 -11.69
CA ALA A 44 -10.90 -7.08 -12.40
C ALA A 44 -9.60 -7.82 -12.75
N GLN A 45 -9.44 -8.18 -14.03
CA GLN A 45 -8.21 -8.73 -14.63
C GLN A 45 -7.06 -7.70 -14.59
N ILE A 46 -6.49 -7.49 -13.41
CA ILE A 46 -5.27 -6.71 -13.22
C ILE A 46 -4.10 -7.65 -13.51
N ALA A 47 -3.19 -7.24 -14.39
CA ALA A 47 -1.98 -7.99 -14.71
C ALA A 47 -1.09 -8.15 -13.45
N CYS A 48 -1.25 -9.26 -12.72
CA CYS A 48 -0.36 -9.68 -11.64
C CYS A 48 0.74 -10.56 -12.27
N PRO A 49 2.04 -10.36 -11.96
CA PRO A 49 3.11 -11.23 -12.45
C PRO A 49 3.17 -12.59 -11.74
N CYS A 50 2.17 -12.95 -10.93
CA CYS A 50 2.21 -14.20 -10.19
C CYS A 50 2.05 -15.40 -11.15
N PRO A 51 2.77 -16.50 -10.89
CA PRO A 51 2.74 -17.69 -11.73
C PRO A 51 1.37 -18.39 -11.73
N HIS A 52 0.53 -18.10 -10.74
CA HIS A 52 -0.80 -18.68 -10.56
C HIS A 52 -1.93 -17.76 -11.03
N HIS A 53 -1.63 -16.63 -11.68
CA HIS A 53 -2.63 -15.62 -12.05
C HIS A 53 -3.79 -16.24 -12.84
N GLY A 54 -5.02 -15.90 -12.46
CA GLY A 54 -6.24 -16.42 -13.11
C GLY A 54 -6.60 -17.85 -12.73
N THR A 55 -5.94 -18.44 -11.73
CA THR A 55 -6.29 -19.74 -11.15
C THR A 55 -6.74 -19.61 -9.69
N ASP A 56 -7.38 -20.64 -9.15
CA ASP A 56 -7.77 -20.71 -7.73
C ASP A 56 -6.58 -20.70 -6.75
N LEU A 57 -5.35 -20.84 -7.27
CA LEU A 57 -4.10 -20.77 -6.50
C LEU A 57 -3.52 -19.35 -6.44
N CYS A 58 -4.12 -18.37 -7.13
CA CYS A 58 -3.69 -16.98 -7.05
C CYS A 58 -4.11 -16.36 -5.72
N ASP A 59 -3.12 -16.01 -4.89
CA ASP A 59 -3.31 -15.27 -3.64
C ASP A 59 -2.93 -13.78 -3.76
N CYS A 60 -2.70 -13.26 -4.99
CA CYS A 60 -2.42 -11.84 -5.19
C CYS A 60 -3.53 -10.97 -4.58
N GLN A 61 -3.13 -9.96 -3.81
CA GLN A 61 -4.03 -8.94 -3.29
C GLN A 61 -3.50 -7.57 -3.66
N MET A 62 -4.40 -6.66 -4.03
CA MET A 62 -4.06 -5.26 -4.21
C MET A 62 -5.06 -4.40 -3.47
N VAL A 63 -4.56 -3.52 -2.60
CA VAL A 63 -5.37 -2.58 -1.84
C VAL A 63 -4.88 -1.18 -2.14
N VAL A 64 -5.81 -0.29 -2.49
CA VAL A 64 -5.52 1.14 -2.66
C VAL A 64 -5.99 1.88 -1.42
N LEU A 65 -5.07 2.60 -0.80
CA LEU A 65 -5.31 3.44 0.37
C LEU A 65 -5.09 4.90 -0.01
N LEU A 66 -5.98 5.77 0.42
CA LEU A 66 -5.82 7.22 0.39
C LEU A 66 -5.45 7.70 1.78
N VAL A 67 -4.31 8.38 1.89
CA VAL A 67 -3.80 8.95 3.13
C VAL A 67 -4.03 10.46 3.12
N TYR A 68 -4.89 10.92 4.02
CA TYR A 68 -5.30 12.32 4.17
C TYR A 68 -4.52 13.02 5.28
N ALA A 69 -4.11 14.24 4.99
CA ALA A 69 -3.50 15.19 5.93
C ALA A 69 -4.33 16.48 5.94
N GLY A 70 -5.41 16.51 6.73
CA GLY A 70 -6.36 17.62 6.72
C GLY A 70 -7.00 17.80 5.33
N ASN A 71 -6.93 19.03 4.79
CA ASN A 71 -7.56 19.38 3.51
C ASN A 71 -6.61 19.26 2.30
N LEU A 72 -5.46 18.60 2.46
CA LEU A 72 -4.53 18.36 1.36
C LEU A 72 -5.03 17.25 0.42
N VAL A 73 -4.54 17.25 -0.82
CA VAL A 73 -4.77 16.14 -1.75
C VAL A 73 -4.20 14.85 -1.12
N PRO A 74 -4.97 13.75 -1.09
CA PRO A 74 -4.51 12.53 -0.44
C PRO A 74 -3.35 11.90 -1.19
N VAL A 75 -2.36 11.41 -0.45
CA VAL A 75 -1.32 10.55 -1.01
C VAL A 75 -1.91 9.16 -1.21
N THR A 76 -1.69 8.57 -2.39
CA THR A 76 -2.11 7.19 -2.65
C THR A 76 -1.01 6.22 -2.31
N LEU A 77 -1.35 5.25 -1.47
CA LEU A 77 -0.53 4.10 -1.14
C LEU A 77 -1.17 2.86 -1.76
N ILE A 78 -0.36 2.05 -2.44
CA ILE A 78 -0.77 0.74 -2.95
C ILE A 78 -0.11 -0.31 -2.10
N ALA A 79 -0.91 -1.18 -1.47
CA ALA A 79 -0.45 -2.44 -0.91
C ALA A 79 -0.62 -3.52 -1.96
N HIS A 80 0.46 -4.25 -2.25
CA HIS A 80 0.43 -5.42 -3.11
C HIS A 80 0.91 -6.61 -2.28
N GLY A 81 0.08 -7.64 -2.14
CA GLY A 81 0.37 -8.84 -1.36
C GLY A 81 0.49 -10.07 -2.25
N TYR A 82 1.48 -10.91 -2.00
CA TYR A 82 1.67 -12.21 -2.63
C TYR A 82 2.57 -13.10 -1.75
N ASN A 83 2.23 -14.38 -1.61
CA ASN A 83 3.06 -15.37 -0.90
C ASN A 83 3.43 -14.92 0.53
N HIS A 84 2.42 -14.54 1.32
CA HIS A 84 2.57 -14.03 2.70
C HIS A 84 3.44 -12.77 2.87
N GLN A 85 3.84 -12.12 1.78
CA GLN A 85 4.58 -10.87 1.81
C GLN A 85 3.75 -9.74 1.21
N THR A 86 3.86 -8.55 1.78
CA THR A 86 3.15 -7.36 1.31
C THR A 86 4.13 -6.21 1.10
N TRP A 87 4.08 -5.61 -0.08
CA TRP A 87 4.84 -4.43 -0.45
C TRP A 87 3.92 -3.22 -0.51
N PHE A 88 4.36 -2.10 0.09
CA PHE A 88 3.66 -0.82 -0.02
C PHE A 88 4.46 0.15 -0.88
N SER A 89 3.78 0.79 -1.82
CA SER A 89 4.37 1.80 -2.70
C SER A 89 3.54 3.08 -2.67
N VAL A 90 4.20 4.23 -2.75
CA VAL A 90 3.54 5.52 -2.97
C VAL A 90 3.35 5.72 -4.46
N VAL A 91 2.16 6.18 -4.88
CA VAL A 91 1.90 6.63 -6.24
C VAL A 91 2.31 8.10 -6.34
N ASP A 92 3.36 8.37 -7.12
CA ASP A 92 3.77 9.71 -7.50
C ASP A 92 3.96 9.79 -9.02
N THR A 93 2.92 10.22 -9.73
CA THR A 93 2.92 10.37 -11.20
C THR A 93 2.60 11.82 -11.58
N PRO A 94 2.93 12.28 -12.80
CA PRO A 94 2.59 13.65 -13.22
C PRO A 94 1.10 13.99 -13.09
N GLN A 95 0.21 13.01 -13.25
CA GLN A 95 -1.24 13.16 -13.13
C GLN A 95 -1.72 13.08 -11.67
N GLN A 96 -0.92 12.48 -10.80
CA GLN A 96 -1.23 12.27 -9.39
C GLN A 96 0.04 12.41 -8.56
N ARG A 97 0.39 13.66 -8.26
CA ARG A 97 1.56 14.00 -7.45
C ARG A 97 1.27 13.82 -5.97
N ALA A 98 2.16 13.13 -5.26
CA ALA A 98 2.10 13.08 -3.82
C ALA A 98 2.52 14.44 -3.23
N ASP A 99 1.83 14.92 -2.18
CA ASP A 99 2.33 16.07 -1.43
C ASP A 99 3.63 15.63 -0.71
N PRO A 100 4.79 16.26 -0.99
CA PRO A 100 6.08 15.79 -0.47
C PRO A 100 6.13 15.75 1.06
N ARG A 101 5.36 16.61 1.74
CA ARG A 101 5.33 16.65 3.21
C ARG A 101 4.68 15.39 3.77
N VAL A 102 3.59 14.96 3.16
CA VAL A 102 2.85 13.76 3.56
C VAL A 102 3.65 12.51 3.17
N GLU A 103 4.26 12.51 1.99
CA GLU A 103 5.11 11.41 1.53
C GLU A 103 6.31 11.17 2.46
N ILE A 104 7.00 12.24 2.90
CA ILE A 104 8.11 12.13 3.86
C ILE A 104 7.66 11.46 5.16
N ILE A 105 6.50 11.83 5.70
CA ILE A 105 5.96 11.24 6.93
C ILE A 105 5.68 9.75 6.71
N ILE A 106 5.04 9.38 5.59
CA ILE A 106 4.75 7.97 5.25
C ILE A 106 6.05 7.16 5.14
N ARG A 107 7.07 7.70 4.47
CA ARG A 107 8.40 7.05 4.34
C ARG A 107 9.11 6.92 5.68
N GLN A 108 8.95 7.87 6.60
CA GLN A 108 9.51 7.78 7.95
C GLN A 108 8.83 6.68 8.79
N ILE A 109 7.52 6.50 8.64
CA ILE A 109 6.79 5.39 9.28
C ILE A 109 7.31 4.05 8.75
N ALA A 110 7.45 3.95 7.42
CA ALA A 110 8.00 2.76 6.77
C ALA A 110 9.42 2.42 7.24
N ALA A 111 10.30 3.42 7.35
CA ALA A 111 11.67 3.22 7.83
C ALA A 111 11.73 2.74 9.29
N GLN A 112 10.84 3.24 10.16
CA GLN A 112 10.75 2.79 11.55
C GLN A 112 10.27 1.33 11.67
N ALA A 113 9.43 0.87 10.73
CA ALA A 113 8.95 -0.51 10.68
C ALA A 113 10.11 -1.51 10.53
N LEU A 114 11.04 -1.19 9.63
CA LEU A 114 12.20 -2.03 9.32
C LEU A 114 13.18 -2.12 10.49
N GLN A 115 13.27 -1.08 11.32
CA GLN A 115 14.15 -1.04 12.49
C GLN A 115 13.65 -1.90 13.67
N LEU A 116 12.35 -2.17 13.76
CA LEU A 116 11.75 -3.00 14.81
C LEU A 116 11.76 -4.51 14.50
N SER A 117 12.19 -4.87 13.29
CA SER A 117 12.24 -6.25 12.80
C SER A 117 13.67 -6.83 12.78
N MET A 118 14.65 -6.06 13.27
CA MET A 118 16.05 -6.46 13.54
C MET A 118 16.28 -6.54 15.04
#